data_AF-A0A9N9HTM3-F1
#
_entry.id   AF-A0A9N9HTM3-F1
#
_cell.length_a   1.000
_cell.length_b   1.000
_cell.length_c   1.000
_cell.angle_alpha   90.00
_cell.angle_beta   90.00
_cell.angle_gamma   90.00
#
_symmetry.space_group_name_H-M   'P 1'
#
loop_
_entity.id
_entity.type
_entity.pdbx_description
1 polymer ?
#
loop_
_entity_poly.entity_id
_entity_poly.type
_entity_poly.pdbx_seq_one_letter_code
_entity_poly.pdbx_strand_id
1 'polypeptide(L)'
;MLHLPNCGPCKINNCNKNVVKFRTFTKLAYEKAKTKGTFIIYNYLKVGDQLCQMHYNNIVEPDRNKYSSLPLNNLSVHDNNTNTEVESNQ
;
A
#
# COMPACT_ATOMS: atom_id res chain seq x y z
N MET A 1 5.90 -19.92 13.82
CA MET A 1 6.64 -18.76 13.27
C MET A 1 6.42 -17.57 14.19
N LEU A 2 7.47 -17.04 14.79
CA LEU A 2 7.37 -15.84 15.64
C LEU A 2 7.01 -14.63 14.77
N HIS A 3 5.91 -13.96 15.09
CA HIS A 3 5.62 -12.63 14.56
C HIS A 3 6.66 -11.68 15.16
N LEU A 4 7.67 -11.30 14.39
CA LEU A 4 8.54 -10.20 14.80
C LEU A 4 7.69 -8.92 14.87
N PRO A 5 7.67 -8.22 16.02
CA PRO A 5 6.96 -6.96 16.11
C PRO A 5 7.56 -5.94 15.13
N ASN A 6 6.71 -5.09 14.54
CA ASN A 6 7.11 -4.05 13.62
C ASN A 6 7.77 -2.89 14.40
N CYS A 7 9.04 -3.07 14.76
CA CYS A 7 9.80 -2.16 15.62
C CYS A 7 10.66 -1.12 14.86
N GLY A 8 10.60 -1.09 13.53
CA GLY A 8 11.40 -0.16 12.71
C GLY A 8 12.87 -0.59 12.53
N PRO A 9 13.76 0.29 12.05
CA PRO A 9 13.52 1.69 11.65
C PRO A 9 12.84 1.82 10.27
N CYS A 10 12.35 3.01 9.95
CA CYS A 10 11.86 3.29 8.59
C CYS A 10 13.03 3.26 7.60
N LYS A 11 12.92 2.46 6.53
CA LYS A 11 13.98 2.31 5.51
C LYS A 11 14.11 3.49 4.55
N ILE A 12 13.16 4.42 4.55
CA ILE A 12 13.23 5.61 3.71
C ILE A 12 14.44 6.46 4.11
N ASN A 13 15.26 6.79 3.12
CA ASN A 13 16.43 7.64 3.33
C ASN A 13 16.01 8.97 3.96
N ASN A 14 16.78 9.42 4.96
CA ASN A 14 16.52 10.65 5.72
C ASN A 14 15.13 10.72 6.39
N CYS A 15 14.52 9.57 6.70
CA CYS A 15 13.34 9.55 7.56
C CYS A 15 13.72 9.91 9.00
N ASN A 16 13.44 11.15 9.39
CA ASN A 16 13.66 11.67 10.74
C ASN A 16 12.39 11.66 11.61
N LYS A 17 11.31 11.02 11.13
CA LYS A 17 10.04 11.03 11.87
C LYS A 17 10.11 10.08 13.05
N ASN A 18 9.90 10.64 14.25
CA ASN A 18 9.75 9.88 15.47
C ASN A 18 8.35 9.24 15.49
N VAL A 19 8.25 8.04 14.92
CA VAL A 19 6.98 7.33 14.70
C VAL A 19 6.87 6.10 15.59
N VAL A 20 5.69 5.89 16.17
CA VAL A 20 5.38 4.74 17.02
C VAL A 20 4.84 3.52 16.26
N LYS A 21 4.54 3.67 14.95
CA LYS A 21 3.94 2.60 14.14
C LYS A 21 4.73 2.36 12.86
N PHE A 22 5.27 1.15 12.74
CA PHE A 22 5.94 0.65 11.55
C PHE A 22 5.10 -0.44 10.86
N ARG A 23 5.33 -0.59 9.57
CA ARG A 23 4.72 -1.59 8.71
C ARG A 23 5.81 -2.27 7.90
N THR A 24 5.77 -3.60 7.87
CA THR A 24 6.58 -4.38 6.95
C THR A 24 6.15 -4.09 5.51
N PHE A 25 7.11 -3.82 4.65
CA PHE A 25 6.94 -3.79 3.21
C PHE A 25 6.85 -5.23 2.72
N THR A 26 5.64 -5.80 2.75
CA THR A 26 5.37 -7.18 2.35
C THR A 26 5.45 -7.35 0.82
N LYS A 27 5.43 -8.60 0.34
CA LYS A 27 5.32 -8.88 -1.10
C LYS A 27 4.07 -8.22 -1.71
N LEU A 28 2.94 -8.24 -1.01
CA LEU A 28 1.72 -7.57 -1.46
C LEU A 28 1.90 -6.04 -1.55
N ALA A 29 2.60 -5.44 -0.59
CA ALA A 29 2.91 -4.01 -0.61
C ALA A 29 3.82 -3.64 -1.80
N TYR A 30 4.81 -4.49 -2.08
CA TYR A 30 5.68 -4.35 -3.24
C TYR A 30 4.91 -4.38 -4.57
N GLU A 31 4.04 -5.38 -4.77
CA GLU A 31 3.24 -5.45 -6.01
C GLU A 31 2.31 -4.24 -6.14
N LYS A 32 1.63 -3.83 -5.05
CA LYS A 32 0.82 -2.61 -5.04
C LYS A 32 1.62 -1.37 -5.45
N ALA A 33 2.84 -1.21 -4.93
CA ALA A 33 3.70 -0.08 -5.25
C ALA A 33 4.16 -0.09 -6.72
N LYS A 34 4.39 -1.27 -7.31
CA LYS A 34 4.69 -1.41 -8.74
C LYS A 34 3.50 -1.07 -9.62
N THR A 35 2.33 -1.65 -9.34
CA THR A 35 1.10 -1.38 -10.11
C THR A 35 0.76 0.10 -10.10
N LYS A 36 0.99 0.79 -8.98
CA LYS A 36 0.72 2.23 -8.84
C LYS A 36 1.89 3.14 -9.29
N GLY A 37 2.99 2.57 -9.75
CA GLY A 37 4.17 3.30 -10.24
C GLY A 37 5.00 4.01 -9.16
N THR A 38 4.61 3.96 -7.89
CA THR A 38 5.35 4.61 -6.79
C THR A 38 6.70 3.94 -6.54
N PHE A 39 6.83 2.65 -6.82
CA PHE A 39 8.08 1.92 -6.61
C PHE A 39 9.27 2.48 -7.40
N ILE A 40 9.03 3.18 -8.52
CA ILE A 40 10.10 3.79 -9.33
C ILE A 40 10.96 4.75 -8.50
N ILE A 41 10.33 5.51 -7.59
CA ILE A 41 10.98 6.50 -6.72
C ILE A 41 11.69 5.80 -5.53
N TYR A 42 11.19 4.63 -5.14
CA TYR A 42 11.64 3.88 -3.96
C TYR A 42 12.23 2.52 -4.34
N ASN A 43 12.91 2.44 -5.48
CA ASN A 43 13.42 1.19 -6.06
C ASN A 43 14.50 0.48 -5.19
N TYR A 44 15.00 1.18 -4.17
CA TYR A 44 15.93 0.64 -3.18
C TYR A 44 15.25 -0.16 -2.06
N LEU A 45 13.92 -0.09 -1.94
CA LEU A 45 13.17 -0.85 -0.94
C LEU A 45 13.10 -2.33 -1.30
N LYS A 46 13.24 -3.19 -0.29
CA LYS A 46 13.17 -4.64 -0.39
C LYS A 46 12.00 -5.18 0.42
N VAL A 47 11.44 -6.30 -0.03
CA VAL A 47 10.44 -7.03 0.77
C VAL A 47 11.06 -7.38 2.12
N GLY A 48 10.32 -7.08 3.19
CA GLY A 48 10.76 -7.25 4.58
C GLY A 48 11.26 -5.97 5.25
N ASP A 49 11.59 -4.92 4.49
CA ASP A 49 11.95 -3.62 5.06
C ASP A 49 10.79 -3.04 5.88
N GLN A 50 11.13 -2.29 6.93
CA GLN A 50 10.14 -1.60 7.75
C GLN A 50 9.97 -0.16 7.26
N LEU A 51 8.73 0.31 7.19
CA LEU A 51 8.38 1.69 6.83
C LEU A 51 7.54 2.31 7.95
N CYS A 52 7.72 3.59 8.22
CA CYS A 52 6.76 4.30 9.07
C CYS A 52 5.39 4.32 8.38
N GLN A 53 4.31 4.38 9.16
CA GLN A 53 2.94 4.35 8.62
C GLN A 53 2.71 5.36 7.48
N MET A 54 3.26 6.57 7.60
CA MET A 54 3.09 7.62 6.60
C MET A 54 3.75 7.24 5.27
N HIS A 55 5.01 6.80 5.29
CA HIS A 55 5.71 6.37 4.07
C HIS A 55 5.08 5.13 3.47
N TYR A 56 4.66 4.17 4.31
CA TYR A 56 3.93 3.00 3.85
C TYR A 56 2.68 3.40 3.06
N ASN A 57 1.87 4.32 3.59
CA ASN A 57 0.67 4.80 2.91
C ASN A 57 1.02 5.50 1.59
N ASN A 58 1.99 6.41 1.59
CA ASN A 58 2.37 7.13 0.37
C ASN A 58 2.87 6.20 -0.75
N ILE A 59 3.49 5.07 -0.39
CA ILE A 59 4.04 4.12 -1.35
C ILE A 59 2.97 3.11 -1.81
N VAL A 60 2.27 2.49 -0.85
CA VAL A 60 1.37 1.36 -1.12
C VAL A 60 -0.05 1.83 -1.47
N GLU A 61 -0.45 2.96 -0.90
CA GLU A 61 -1.78 3.54 -1.00
C GLU A 61 -1.74 5.05 -1.33
N PRO A 62 -1.01 5.48 -2.39
CA PRO A 62 -0.87 6.90 -2.74
C PRO A 62 -2.21 7.61 -2.96
N ASP A 63 -3.24 6.89 -3.39
CA ASP A 63 -4.58 7.44 -3.65
C ASP A 63 -5.43 7.60 -2.39
N ARG A 64 -5.05 6.98 -1.28
CA ARG A 64 -5.82 7.03 -0.03
C ARG A 64 -5.92 8.45 0.54
N ASN A 65 -4.94 9.30 0.25
CA ASN A 65 -4.92 10.70 0.67
C ASN A 65 -5.57 11.66 -0.35
N LYS A 66 -6.03 11.18 -1.52
CA LYS A 66 -6.73 12.03 -2.51
C LYS A 66 -8.16 12.36 -2.11
N TYR A 67 -8.75 11.55 -1.23
CA TYR A 67 -10.13 11.72 -0.75
C TYR A 67 -10.27 12.66 0.45
N SER A 68 -9.17 13.10 1.08
CA SER A 68 -9.22 14.07 2.18
C SER A 68 -9.34 15.53 1.72
N SER A 69 -9.26 15.79 0.40
CA SER A 69 -9.38 17.14 -0.19
C SER A 69 -10.46 17.25 -1.27
N LEU A 70 -11.22 16.18 -1.54
CA LEU A 70 -12.40 16.27 -2.40
C LEU A 70 -13.60 16.64 -1.51
N PRO A 71 -14.41 17.67 -1.85
CA PRO A 71 -15.67 17.91 -1.15
C PRO A 71 -16.50 16.63 -1.25
N LEU A 72 -17.05 16.19 -0.12
CA LEU A 72 -17.88 15.00 0.01
C LEU A 72 -19.14 15.13 -0.86
N ASN A 73 -19.05 14.87 -2.17
CA ASN A 73 -20.17 14.65 -3.06
C ASN A 73 -19.70 13.78 -4.23
N ASN A 74 -20.40 12.66 -4.43
CA ASN A 74 -20.29 11.68 -5.50
C ASN A 74 -19.39 10.46 -5.21
N LEU A 75 -19.81 9.64 -4.23
CA LEU A 75 -19.62 8.19 -4.32
C LEU A 75 -20.67 7.65 -5.32
N SER A 76 -20.27 7.34 -6.55
CA SER A 76 -20.91 6.24 -7.28
C SER A 76 -20.06 4.99 -7.04
N VAL A 77 -20.54 4.15 -6.12
CA VAL A 77 -20.01 2.81 -5.89
C VAL A 77 -20.32 2.01 -7.14
N HIS A 78 -19.30 1.73 -7.95
CA HIS A 78 -19.36 0.63 -8.91
C HIS A 78 -18.45 -0.48 -8.41
N ASP A 79 -19.03 -1.35 -7.60
CA ASP A 79 -18.49 -2.67 -7.30
C ASP A 79 -18.70 -3.55 -8.54
N ASN A 80 -17.67 -3.74 -9.35
CA ASN A 80 -17.68 -4.75 -10.40
C ASN A 80 -16.84 -5.95 -9.97
N ASN A 81 -17.46 -6.82 -9.17
CA ASN A 81 -17.07 -8.22 -9.08
C ASN A 81 -17.81 -8.98 -10.19
N THR A 82 -17.11 -9.36 -11.25
CA THR A 82 -17.58 -10.36 -12.22
C THR A 82 -16.59 -11.53 -12.25
N ASN A 83 -16.83 -12.50 -11.37
CA ASN A 83 -16.40 -13.86 -11.64
C ASN A 83 -17.27 -14.42 -12.76
N THR A 84 -16.58 -14.85 -13.81
CA THR A 84 -17.10 -15.50 -15.01
C THR A 84 -17.58 -16.91 -14.69
N GLU A 85 -18.85 -17.22 -14.96
CA GLU A 85 -19.32 -18.58 -15.22
C GLU A 85 -19.85 -18.62 -16.66
N VAL A 86 -19.09 -19.29 -17.52
CA VAL A 86 -19.55 -19.73 -18.85
C VAL A 86 -19.30 -21.23 -18.90
N GLU A 87 -20.37 -22.01 -18.89
CA GLU A 87 -20.50 -23.34 -19.49
C GLU A 87 -22.01 -23.69 -19.42
N SER A 88 -22.79 -23.39 -20.47
CA SER A 88 -23.05 -24.18 -21.68
C SER A 88 -24.02 -25.35 -21.45
N ASN A 89 -25.21 -25.19 -22.03
CA ASN A 89 -26.34 -26.12 -22.08
C ASN A 89 -25.99 -27.49 -22.70
N GLN A 90 -26.61 -28.54 -22.17
CA GLN A 90 -27.23 -29.60 -22.96
C GLN A 90 -28.42 -30.21 -22.21
#